data_AF-A0A7V6TTM5-F1
#
_entry.id   AF-A0A7V6TTM5-F1
#
_cell.length_a   1.000
_cell.length_b   1.000
_cell.length_c   1.000
_cell.angle_alpha   90.00
_cell.angle_beta   90.00
_cell.angle_gamma   90.00
#
_symmetry.space_group_name_H-M   'P 1'
#
loop_
_entity.id
_entity.type
_entity.pdbx_description
1 polymer ?
#
loop_
_entity_poly.entity_id
_entity_poly.type
_entity_poly.pdbx_seq_one_letter_code
_entity_poly.pdbx_strand_id
1 'polypeptide(L)'
;MYIAKRFLSILIIVTLVAGILPNPAHAIGLDEKLEQYKLLQLLYLLANAKIDGNDKETESGELQAGITFNDLKDVEWAREAVEKLALKGIIKGTGAGTFTPKANITRADFLVLLVRALSLTAPVDSNFDDVEPGTYYYEPIGIAKKLKLVEGVGNNLFNPKENISRQDMMVLCFRVFVKLFGLAESEDIAVLDNFTDSNDVADYAFESIVTLIKEGFVKGDGERLNPRAFTTRAEAAVFFYRIYSRFMETRLAYERPGTFGPETGMMALNQDVDIKSPDVRLRNITISGNLTISEEVGTGAVYLDNIVVDGETYIRGGGKDSIYINGGQYKNIAVQRVGGKVRIVATDVNNLTVVISEDAEGEEIILEGDFSSVTVEAENVTITTQGNTNIEEIVVREGGGNATLNLTETTVVNKLVLEDKTEVKGEGTVKEAEVKSEEVIFEKPPENIITPDQTTDNNDDEGNTEGEDGTEGEGDTEGEEDGAEGEDGTEGEDGTEGEDDTEGEDGTEGEDGTEGEGDTEGEDNTGGENDAEGEDNTGDEDETTGEDETDNEDDEDNENDNDSQDDTEDDEEDEEDNDDIVENLAAFKELLGKYTLGEIVGTLGEIVKELKLTVRETLEALLEEYTVTGI
;
A
#
# COMPACT_ATOMS: atom_id res chain seq x y z
N MET A 1 13.13 -21.95 -29.22
CA MET A 1 11.64 -21.90 -29.12
C MET A 1 10.98 -23.15 -28.51
N TYR A 2 10.87 -24.33 -29.16
CA TYR A 2 10.13 -25.49 -28.58
C TYR A 2 10.67 -25.94 -27.21
N ILE A 3 12.00 -26.03 -27.08
CA ILE A 3 12.69 -26.39 -25.83
C ILE A 3 12.39 -25.35 -24.73
N ALA A 4 12.50 -24.05 -25.03
CA ALA A 4 12.16 -22.98 -24.10
C ALA A 4 10.71 -23.04 -23.61
N LYS A 5 9.73 -23.32 -24.49
CA LYS A 5 8.32 -23.51 -24.06
C LYS A 5 8.13 -24.73 -23.16
N ARG A 6 8.87 -25.84 -23.41
CA ARG A 6 8.89 -27.01 -22.51
C ARG A 6 9.53 -26.69 -21.16
N PHE A 7 10.58 -25.86 -21.12
CA PHE A 7 11.22 -25.39 -19.88
C PHE A 7 10.31 -24.49 -19.05
N LEU A 8 9.64 -23.51 -19.67
CA LEU A 8 8.75 -22.59 -18.96
C LEU A 8 7.63 -23.34 -18.23
N SER A 9 7.06 -24.39 -18.84
CA SER A 9 6.08 -25.26 -18.18
C SER A 9 6.64 -26.05 -17.00
N ILE A 10 7.94 -26.35 -16.97
CA ILE A 10 8.60 -27.04 -15.85
C ILE A 10 8.94 -26.03 -14.75
N LEU A 11 9.42 -24.85 -15.12
CA LEU A 11 9.71 -23.77 -14.18
C LEU A 11 8.46 -23.37 -13.39
N ILE A 12 7.32 -23.18 -14.06
CA ILE A 12 6.03 -22.89 -13.40
C ILE A 12 5.65 -24.00 -12.41
N ILE A 13 5.89 -25.28 -12.74
CA ILE A 13 5.65 -26.40 -11.82
C ILE A 13 6.62 -26.36 -10.62
N VAL A 14 7.91 -26.04 -10.83
CA VAL A 14 8.89 -25.89 -9.74
C VAL A 14 8.48 -24.75 -8.80
N THR A 15 8.10 -23.58 -9.32
CA THR A 15 7.66 -22.44 -8.51
C THR A 15 6.37 -22.76 -7.73
N LEU A 16 5.40 -23.45 -8.35
CA LEU A 16 4.17 -23.89 -7.68
C LEU A 16 4.42 -24.93 -6.58
N VAL A 17 5.41 -25.83 -6.74
CA VAL A 17 5.79 -26.80 -5.70
C VAL A 17 6.60 -26.14 -4.58
N ALA A 18 7.47 -25.19 -4.90
CA ALA A 18 8.26 -24.45 -3.92
C ALA A 18 7.38 -23.62 -2.96
N GLY A 19 6.26 -23.07 -3.43
CA GLY A 19 5.31 -22.32 -2.61
C GLY A 19 4.45 -23.17 -1.64
N ILE A 20 4.61 -24.50 -1.63
CA ILE A 20 3.86 -25.42 -0.75
C ILE A 20 4.72 -25.89 0.44
N LEU A 21 6.04 -25.73 0.37
CA LEU A 21 6.99 -26.22 1.38
C LEU A 21 7.56 -25.06 2.22
N PRO A 22 7.60 -25.19 3.57
CA PRO A 22 8.33 -24.26 4.40
C PRO A 22 9.84 -24.36 4.14
N ASN A 23 10.47 -23.22 3.82
CA ASN A 23 11.90 -23.06 3.52
C ASN A 23 12.40 -23.80 2.24
N PRO A 24 12.04 -23.30 1.04
CA PRO A 24 12.33 -23.98 -0.23
C PRO A 24 13.82 -23.94 -0.68
N ALA A 25 14.66 -23.08 -0.10
CA ALA A 25 16.07 -22.97 -0.50
C ALA A 25 16.88 -24.21 -0.11
N HIS A 26 16.74 -24.65 1.14
CA HIS A 26 17.55 -25.73 1.73
C HIS A 26 17.16 -27.13 1.23
N ALA A 27 15.90 -27.35 0.87
CA ALA A 27 15.39 -28.66 0.43
C ALA A 27 15.80 -29.06 -1.00
N ILE A 28 16.25 -28.10 -1.83
CA ILE A 28 16.43 -28.29 -3.28
C ILE A 28 17.90 -28.04 -3.71
N GLY A 29 18.74 -27.48 -2.84
CA GLY A 29 20.17 -27.24 -3.14
C GLY A 29 20.40 -26.23 -4.28
N LEU A 30 19.58 -25.19 -4.33
CA LEU A 30 19.54 -24.24 -5.46
C LEU A 30 20.58 -23.10 -5.39
N ASP A 31 21.20 -22.86 -4.24
CA ASP A 31 22.15 -21.74 -4.01
C ASP A 31 23.28 -21.67 -5.05
N GLU A 32 23.94 -22.80 -5.34
CA GLU A 32 25.09 -22.85 -6.26
C GLU A 32 24.75 -22.56 -7.74
N LYS A 33 23.49 -22.23 -8.09
CA LYS A 33 23.04 -22.12 -9.50
C LYS A 33 22.26 -20.84 -9.84
N LEU A 34 22.27 -19.82 -8.98
CA LEU A 34 21.56 -18.56 -9.21
C LEU A 34 22.03 -17.81 -10.49
N GLU A 35 23.33 -17.87 -10.81
CA GLU A 35 23.87 -17.33 -12.08
C GLU A 35 23.29 -18.02 -13.33
N GLN A 36 23.06 -19.33 -13.26
CA GLN A 36 22.51 -20.11 -14.38
C GLN A 36 21.05 -19.71 -14.67
N TYR A 37 20.34 -19.19 -13.66
CA TYR A 37 19.02 -18.57 -13.83
C TYR A 37 19.10 -17.21 -14.52
N LYS A 38 19.99 -16.29 -14.09
CA LYS A 38 20.25 -15.01 -14.78
C LYS A 38 20.56 -15.24 -16.28
N LEU A 39 21.46 -16.18 -16.57
CA LEU A 39 21.86 -16.56 -17.93
C LEU A 39 20.69 -17.09 -18.79
N LEU A 40 19.76 -17.83 -18.18
CA LEU A 40 18.60 -18.40 -18.86
C LEU A 40 17.51 -17.34 -19.16
N GLN A 41 17.39 -16.33 -18.31
CA GLN A 41 16.51 -15.17 -18.50
C GLN A 41 17.00 -14.30 -19.69
N LEU A 42 18.32 -14.06 -19.75
CA LEU A 42 18.98 -13.37 -20.87
C LEU A 42 18.77 -14.10 -22.21
N LEU A 43 18.90 -15.43 -22.20
CA LEU A 43 18.60 -16.31 -23.34
C LEU A 43 17.12 -16.27 -23.78
N TYR A 44 16.19 -15.97 -22.89
CA TYR A 44 14.77 -15.78 -23.24
C TYR A 44 14.51 -14.43 -23.92
N LEU A 45 15.16 -13.35 -23.48
CA LEU A 45 15.13 -12.05 -24.19
C LEU A 45 15.68 -12.19 -25.61
N LEU A 46 16.91 -12.71 -25.73
CA LEU A 46 17.61 -12.87 -27.00
C LEU A 46 16.87 -13.78 -28.00
N ALA A 47 16.10 -14.77 -27.51
CA ALA A 47 15.30 -15.65 -28.36
C ALA A 47 14.07 -14.98 -29.02
N ASN A 48 13.72 -13.76 -28.59
CA ASN A 48 12.63 -12.96 -29.17
C ASN A 48 13.13 -11.76 -30.00
N ALA A 49 14.41 -11.37 -29.86
CA ALA A 49 15.03 -10.36 -30.71
C ALA A 49 15.20 -10.88 -32.16
N LYS A 50 14.71 -10.12 -33.14
CA LYS A 50 14.76 -10.51 -34.56
C LYS A 50 15.99 -9.92 -35.25
N ILE A 51 16.90 -10.79 -35.71
CA ILE A 51 18.04 -10.41 -36.52
C ILE A 51 17.57 -10.03 -37.94
N ASP A 52 17.41 -8.74 -38.20
CA ASP A 52 17.40 -8.19 -39.56
C ASP A 52 18.82 -7.68 -39.89
N GLY A 53 19.57 -8.49 -40.62
CA GLY A 53 20.99 -8.23 -40.88
C GLY A 53 21.22 -7.20 -41.99
N ASN A 54 21.74 -6.02 -41.63
CA ASN A 54 22.47 -5.13 -42.53
C ASN A 54 23.43 -4.24 -41.73
N ASP A 55 24.73 -4.47 -41.83
CA ASP A 55 25.73 -3.83 -40.98
C ASP A 55 25.90 -2.33 -41.29
N LYS A 56 25.73 -1.48 -40.26
CA LYS A 56 26.58 -0.31 -40.00
C LYS A 56 26.65 -0.04 -38.50
N GLU A 57 27.85 0.30 -38.03
CA GLU A 57 28.10 0.71 -36.66
C GLU A 57 27.49 2.10 -36.41
N THR A 58 26.75 2.26 -35.31
CA THR A 58 26.38 3.56 -34.71
C THR A 58 26.18 3.34 -33.21
N GLU A 59 26.38 4.39 -32.42
CA GLU A 59 26.64 4.41 -30.96
C GLU A 59 25.70 3.61 -30.04
N SER A 60 26.17 3.45 -28.79
CA SER A 60 25.49 2.79 -27.68
C SER A 60 24.15 3.45 -27.34
N GLY A 61 23.04 2.75 -27.64
CA GLY A 61 21.68 3.14 -27.26
C GLY A 61 20.80 1.91 -27.03
N GLU A 62 20.16 1.89 -25.85
CA GLU A 62 19.04 1.04 -25.40
C GLU A 62 18.76 -0.31 -26.11
N LEU A 63 19.09 -1.42 -25.45
CA LEU A 63 18.69 -2.77 -25.86
C LEU A 63 17.28 -3.18 -25.39
N GLN A 64 16.29 -2.28 -25.49
CA GLN A 64 14.88 -2.62 -25.23
C GLN A 64 14.32 -3.49 -26.37
N ALA A 65 14.24 -4.80 -26.15
CA ALA A 65 13.69 -5.77 -27.11
C ALA A 65 12.14 -5.72 -27.17
N GLY A 66 11.60 -4.63 -27.71
CA GLY A 66 10.16 -4.37 -27.82
C GLY A 66 9.38 -5.37 -28.69
N ILE A 67 8.13 -5.66 -28.30
CA ILE A 67 7.23 -6.51 -29.08
C ILE A 67 6.63 -5.71 -30.24
N THR A 68 7.14 -5.93 -31.45
CA THR A 68 6.71 -5.21 -32.66
C THR A 68 5.77 -6.01 -33.56
N PHE A 69 4.96 -5.32 -34.36
CA PHE A 69 4.05 -5.95 -35.34
C PHE A 69 4.24 -5.39 -36.76
N ASN A 70 4.24 -6.29 -37.76
CA ASN A 70 4.61 -5.98 -39.14
C ASN A 70 3.58 -5.11 -39.88
N ASP A 71 2.32 -5.11 -39.42
CA ASP A 71 1.15 -4.50 -40.07
C ASP A 71 0.71 -3.16 -39.45
N LEU A 72 1.49 -2.61 -38.51
CA LEU A 72 1.22 -1.30 -37.89
C LEU A 72 1.60 -0.09 -38.75
N LYS A 73 2.32 -0.27 -39.86
CA LYS A 73 2.82 0.82 -40.73
C LYS A 73 1.73 1.74 -41.30
N ASP A 74 0.52 1.21 -41.47
CA ASP A 74 -0.65 1.95 -41.93
C ASP A 74 -1.38 2.72 -40.80
N VAL A 75 -0.96 2.54 -39.55
CA VAL A 75 -1.61 3.05 -38.32
C VAL A 75 -0.54 3.47 -37.30
N GLU A 76 0.50 4.16 -37.76
CA GLU A 76 1.69 4.49 -36.95
C GLU A 76 1.34 5.19 -35.62
N TRP A 77 0.28 6.01 -35.62
CA TRP A 77 -0.35 6.66 -34.46
C TRP A 77 -0.82 5.69 -33.34
N ALA A 78 -0.94 4.40 -33.64
CA ALA A 78 -1.32 3.34 -32.71
C ALA A 78 -0.14 2.45 -32.29
N ARG A 79 1.06 2.63 -32.86
CA ARG A 79 2.20 1.74 -32.63
C ARG A 79 2.53 1.63 -31.15
N GLU A 80 2.87 2.76 -30.52
CA GLU A 80 3.33 2.81 -29.14
C GLU A 80 2.36 2.11 -28.20
N ALA A 81 1.08 2.48 -28.25
CA ALA A 81 0.01 1.88 -27.47
C ALA A 81 -0.09 0.35 -27.68
N VAL A 82 -0.06 -0.12 -28.93
CA VAL A 82 -0.15 -1.56 -29.23
C VAL A 82 1.08 -2.33 -28.72
N GLU A 83 2.28 -1.77 -28.90
CA GLU A 83 3.54 -2.44 -28.59
C GLU A 83 3.82 -2.42 -27.06
N LYS A 84 3.51 -1.31 -26.36
CA LYS A 84 3.55 -1.20 -24.88
C LYS A 84 2.53 -2.12 -24.20
N LEU A 85 1.27 -2.13 -24.65
CA LEU A 85 0.24 -3.04 -24.12
C LEU A 85 0.55 -4.51 -24.43
N ALA A 86 1.28 -4.81 -25.51
CA ALA A 86 1.70 -6.16 -25.83
C ALA A 86 2.87 -6.60 -24.95
N LEU A 87 3.83 -5.71 -24.68
CA LEU A 87 4.95 -5.93 -23.75
C LEU A 87 4.45 -6.24 -22.33
N LYS A 88 3.45 -5.47 -21.84
CA LYS A 88 2.73 -5.74 -20.58
C LYS A 88 1.79 -6.96 -20.64
N GLY A 89 1.73 -7.69 -21.75
CA GLY A 89 0.92 -8.91 -21.93
C GLY A 89 -0.60 -8.70 -22.01
N ILE A 90 -1.06 -7.45 -21.91
CA ILE A 90 -2.48 -7.06 -21.86
C ILE A 90 -3.16 -7.37 -23.20
N ILE A 91 -2.59 -6.86 -24.30
CA ILE A 91 -3.10 -7.08 -25.66
C ILE A 91 -2.25 -8.14 -26.39
N LYS A 92 -2.86 -8.84 -27.35
CA LYS A 92 -2.22 -9.93 -28.09
C LYS A 92 -2.46 -9.76 -29.59
N GLY A 93 -1.41 -10.00 -30.38
CA GLY A 93 -1.50 -10.11 -31.84
C GLY A 93 -2.28 -11.36 -32.27
N THR A 94 -2.70 -11.38 -33.53
CA THR A 94 -3.57 -12.43 -34.11
C THR A 94 -2.80 -13.63 -34.67
N GLY A 95 -1.47 -13.59 -34.66
CA GLY A 95 -0.57 -14.65 -35.11
C GLY A 95 0.54 -14.09 -35.99
N ALA A 96 1.53 -14.91 -36.36
CA ALA A 96 2.54 -14.62 -37.40
C ALA A 96 3.27 -13.24 -37.38
N GLY A 97 3.28 -12.53 -36.24
CA GLY A 97 3.81 -11.16 -36.15
C GLY A 97 2.86 -10.07 -36.69
N THR A 98 1.54 -10.31 -36.70
CA THR A 98 0.50 -9.33 -37.07
C THR A 98 -0.42 -9.00 -35.90
N PHE A 99 -0.89 -7.75 -35.86
CA PHE A 99 -1.85 -7.25 -34.87
C PHE A 99 -3.28 -7.12 -35.42
N THR A 100 -3.45 -7.05 -36.75
CA THR A 100 -4.70 -6.75 -37.47
C THR A 100 -5.38 -5.46 -36.99
N PRO A 101 -4.70 -4.30 -37.03
CA PRO A 101 -5.15 -3.05 -36.42
C PRO A 101 -6.49 -2.53 -36.94
N LYS A 102 -6.75 -2.68 -38.24
CA LYS A 102 -7.94 -2.17 -38.95
C LYS A 102 -9.17 -3.08 -38.83
N ALA A 103 -9.08 -4.20 -38.10
CA ALA A 103 -10.23 -5.05 -37.83
C ALA A 103 -11.01 -4.51 -36.62
N ASN A 104 -12.35 -4.61 -36.65
CA ASN A 104 -13.19 -4.28 -35.50
C ASN A 104 -12.91 -5.24 -34.34
N ILE A 105 -13.02 -4.75 -33.10
CA ILE A 105 -12.87 -5.57 -31.89
C ILE A 105 -14.25 -6.00 -31.35
N THR A 106 -14.36 -7.23 -30.84
CA THR A 106 -15.62 -7.71 -30.25
C THR A 106 -15.82 -7.21 -28.83
N ARG A 107 -17.08 -7.19 -28.36
CA ARG A 107 -17.43 -6.85 -26.96
C ARG A 107 -16.70 -7.75 -25.97
N ALA A 108 -16.57 -9.06 -26.26
CA ALA A 108 -15.80 -9.98 -25.46
C ALA A 108 -14.29 -9.70 -25.51
N ASP A 109 -13.71 -9.55 -26.71
CA ASP A 109 -12.27 -9.26 -26.86
C ASP A 109 -11.86 -8.03 -26.06
N PHE A 110 -12.65 -6.95 -26.10
CA PHE A 110 -12.35 -5.72 -25.37
C PHE A 110 -12.42 -5.90 -23.85
N LEU A 111 -13.50 -6.50 -23.33
CA LEU A 111 -13.61 -6.76 -21.88
C LEU A 111 -12.51 -7.71 -21.38
N VAL A 112 -12.07 -8.65 -22.22
CA VAL A 112 -10.92 -9.55 -21.96
C VAL A 112 -9.58 -8.81 -21.92
N LEU A 113 -9.48 -7.57 -22.43
CA LEU A 113 -8.35 -6.67 -22.17
C LEU A 113 -8.50 -5.99 -20.80
N LEU A 114 -9.67 -5.42 -20.51
CA LEU A 114 -9.94 -4.68 -19.26
C LEU A 114 -9.68 -5.56 -18.02
N VAL A 115 -10.26 -6.76 -17.99
CA VAL A 115 -10.12 -7.73 -16.90
C VAL A 115 -8.66 -8.17 -16.71
N ARG A 116 -7.90 -8.32 -17.80
CA ARG A 116 -6.48 -8.70 -17.74
C ARG A 116 -5.59 -7.58 -17.21
N ALA A 117 -5.88 -6.34 -17.59
CA ALA A 117 -5.02 -5.19 -17.25
C ALA A 117 -5.02 -4.85 -15.76
N LEU A 118 -6.12 -5.12 -15.06
CA LEU A 118 -6.26 -4.95 -13.60
C LEU A 118 -6.20 -6.28 -12.83
N SER A 119 -5.83 -7.37 -13.52
CA SER A 119 -5.78 -8.76 -13.02
C SER A 119 -7.00 -9.15 -12.17
N LEU A 120 -8.21 -8.74 -12.59
CA LEU A 120 -9.41 -8.92 -11.79
C LEU A 120 -9.73 -10.40 -11.60
N THR A 121 -10.03 -10.81 -10.37
CA THR A 121 -10.44 -12.17 -10.03
C THR A 121 -11.74 -12.16 -9.23
N ALA A 122 -12.60 -13.15 -9.46
CA ALA A 122 -13.82 -13.37 -8.67
C ALA A 122 -14.32 -14.81 -8.89
N PRO A 123 -15.03 -15.41 -7.92
CA PRO A 123 -15.65 -16.72 -8.11
C PRO A 123 -16.80 -16.63 -9.13
N VAL A 124 -16.62 -17.26 -10.30
CA VAL A 124 -17.61 -17.28 -11.39
C VAL A 124 -18.68 -18.35 -11.12
N ASP A 125 -19.71 -17.97 -10.36
CA ASP A 125 -20.88 -18.80 -10.06
C ASP A 125 -21.99 -18.72 -11.12
N SER A 126 -21.96 -17.70 -11.98
CA SER A 126 -23.03 -17.35 -12.92
C SER A 126 -22.48 -16.56 -14.11
N ASN A 127 -23.24 -16.52 -15.21
CA ASN A 127 -22.86 -15.79 -16.42
C ASN A 127 -24.09 -15.24 -17.17
N PHE A 128 -23.89 -14.65 -18.36
CA PHE A 128 -24.96 -14.31 -19.29
C PHE A 128 -25.36 -15.53 -20.15
N ASP A 129 -26.62 -15.59 -20.60
CA ASP A 129 -27.21 -16.79 -21.22
C ASP A 129 -26.58 -17.14 -22.59
N ASP A 130 -25.91 -16.18 -23.23
CA ASP A 130 -25.18 -16.30 -24.49
C ASP A 130 -23.66 -16.52 -24.32
N VAL A 131 -23.18 -16.62 -23.08
CA VAL A 131 -21.76 -16.82 -22.75
C VAL A 131 -21.50 -18.30 -22.46
N GLU A 132 -21.24 -19.04 -23.55
CA GLU A 132 -21.03 -20.50 -23.56
C GLU A 132 -19.84 -20.94 -22.68
N PRO A 133 -19.99 -21.90 -21.75
CA PRO A 133 -18.89 -22.48 -20.97
C PRO A 133 -17.75 -23.04 -21.84
N GLY A 134 -16.51 -22.84 -21.39
CA GLY A 134 -15.30 -23.28 -22.11
C GLY A 134 -14.86 -22.35 -23.26
N THR A 135 -15.57 -21.24 -23.50
CA THR A 135 -15.06 -20.15 -24.36
C THR A 135 -14.02 -19.32 -23.62
N TYR A 136 -13.05 -18.74 -24.35
CA TYR A 136 -11.93 -17.99 -23.75
C TYR A 136 -12.37 -16.72 -22.99
N TYR A 137 -13.58 -16.23 -23.25
CA TYR A 137 -14.17 -15.07 -22.60
C TYR A 137 -15.13 -15.43 -21.45
N TYR A 138 -15.45 -16.72 -21.24
CA TYR A 138 -16.43 -17.15 -20.23
C TYR A 138 -16.07 -16.62 -18.85
N GLU A 139 -14.85 -16.91 -18.39
CA GLU A 139 -14.35 -16.52 -17.08
C GLU A 139 -14.18 -14.99 -16.97
N PRO A 140 -13.51 -14.27 -17.91
CA PRO A 140 -13.44 -12.80 -17.85
C PRO A 140 -14.80 -12.08 -17.83
N ILE A 141 -15.78 -12.50 -18.63
CA ILE A 141 -17.14 -11.91 -18.57
C ILE A 141 -17.82 -12.26 -17.23
N GLY A 142 -17.66 -13.50 -16.76
CA GLY A 142 -18.20 -13.96 -15.48
C GLY A 142 -17.63 -13.18 -14.28
N ILE A 143 -16.32 -12.92 -14.27
CA ILE A 143 -15.64 -12.08 -13.28
C ILE A 143 -16.22 -10.66 -13.34
N ALA A 144 -16.19 -10.01 -14.50
CA ALA A 144 -16.68 -8.64 -14.64
C ALA A 144 -18.17 -8.49 -14.25
N LYS A 145 -18.99 -9.53 -14.52
CA LYS A 145 -20.39 -9.61 -14.08
C LYS A 145 -20.50 -9.76 -12.55
N LYS A 146 -19.74 -10.66 -11.95
CA LYS A 146 -19.69 -10.90 -10.50
C LYS A 146 -19.28 -9.64 -9.73
N LEU A 147 -18.33 -8.88 -10.30
CA LEU A 147 -17.85 -7.60 -9.81
C LEU A 147 -18.78 -6.41 -10.12
N LYS A 148 -19.94 -6.63 -10.77
CA LYS A 148 -20.90 -5.59 -11.23
C LYS A 148 -20.32 -4.55 -12.21
N LEU A 149 -19.14 -4.78 -12.79
CA LEU A 149 -18.47 -3.84 -13.69
C LEU A 149 -19.08 -3.84 -15.10
N VAL A 150 -19.87 -4.85 -15.45
CA VAL A 150 -20.58 -4.92 -16.73
C VAL A 150 -22.05 -5.29 -16.59
N GLU A 151 -22.86 -4.65 -17.41
CA GLU A 151 -24.27 -4.97 -17.60
C GLU A 151 -24.46 -5.68 -18.94
N GLY A 152 -25.53 -6.47 -19.03
CA GLY A 152 -25.95 -7.08 -20.28
C GLY A 152 -26.77 -6.13 -21.15
N VAL A 153 -27.03 -6.51 -22.40
CA VAL A 153 -27.89 -5.79 -23.35
C VAL A 153 -29.39 -6.03 -23.10
N GLY A 154 -29.77 -6.29 -21.85
CA GLY A 154 -31.07 -6.81 -21.45
C GLY A 154 -31.21 -8.34 -21.59
N ASN A 155 -32.31 -8.88 -21.07
CA ASN A 155 -32.67 -10.32 -21.15
C ASN A 155 -31.56 -11.32 -20.74
N ASN A 156 -30.67 -10.92 -19.81
CA ASN A 156 -29.48 -11.68 -19.41
C ASN A 156 -28.48 -12.03 -20.55
N LEU A 157 -28.44 -11.24 -21.64
CA LEU A 157 -27.51 -11.39 -22.76
C LEU A 157 -26.34 -10.40 -22.67
N PHE A 158 -25.16 -10.72 -23.22
CA PHE A 158 -24.00 -9.82 -23.29
C PHE A 158 -23.57 -9.44 -24.72
N ASN A 159 -23.98 -10.23 -25.72
CA ASN A 159 -23.56 -10.20 -27.12
C ASN A 159 -22.02 -10.29 -27.30
N PRO A 160 -21.34 -11.33 -26.77
CA PRO A 160 -19.88 -11.41 -26.72
C PRO A 160 -19.20 -11.33 -28.09
N LYS A 161 -19.85 -11.90 -29.12
CA LYS A 161 -19.32 -12.04 -30.49
C LYS A 161 -19.61 -10.84 -31.39
N GLU A 162 -20.35 -9.83 -30.93
CA GLU A 162 -20.62 -8.61 -31.71
C GLU A 162 -19.48 -7.60 -31.61
N ASN A 163 -19.31 -6.78 -32.65
CA ASN A 163 -18.36 -5.66 -32.64
C ASN A 163 -18.81 -4.61 -31.61
N ILE A 164 -17.89 -4.09 -30.82
CA ILE A 164 -18.21 -3.04 -29.84
C ILE A 164 -18.37 -1.68 -30.53
N SER A 165 -19.35 -0.88 -30.11
CA SER A 165 -19.46 0.53 -30.51
C SER A 165 -18.49 1.41 -29.73
N ARG A 166 -18.18 2.60 -30.24
CA ARG A 166 -17.32 3.57 -29.53
C ARG A 166 -17.93 3.99 -28.20
N GLN A 167 -19.24 4.21 -28.12
CA GLN A 167 -19.93 4.51 -26.86
C GLN A 167 -19.93 3.32 -25.87
N ASP A 168 -20.15 2.08 -26.33
CA ASP A 168 -20.08 0.89 -25.46
C ASP A 168 -18.67 0.73 -24.88
N MET A 169 -17.63 0.93 -25.71
CA MET A 169 -16.24 0.86 -25.28
C MET A 169 -15.93 1.91 -24.20
N MET A 170 -16.44 3.13 -24.35
CA MET A 170 -16.31 4.21 -23.37
C MET A 170 -17.03 3.85 -22.06
N VAL A 171 -18.26 3.33 -22.11
CA VAL A 171 -19.00 2.85 -20.93
C VAL A 171 -18.28 1.71 -20.21
N LEU A 172 -17.69 0.76 -20.92
CA LEU A 172 -16.91 -0.33 -20.31
C LEU A 172 -15.62 0.18 -19.65
N CYS A 173 -14.88 1.08 -20.30
CA CYS A 173 -13.70 1.73 -19.68
C CYS A 173 -14.07 2.55 -18.44
N PHE A 174 -15.18 3.28 -18.50
CA PHE A 174 -15.70 4.06 -17.38
C PHE A 174 -16.03 3.15 -16.18
N ARG A 175 -16.79 2.08 -16.40
CA ARG A 175 -17.19 1.17 -15.33
C ARG A 175 -16.04 0.34 -14.75
N VAL A 176 -15.03 -0.02 -15.55
CA VAL A 176 -13.88 -0.79 -15.06
C VAL A 176 -12.76 0.08 -14.48
N PHE A 177 -12.33 1.15 -15.15
CA PHE A 177 -11.22 1.99 -14.65
C PHE A 177 -11.74 3.15 -13.81
N VAL A 178 -12.56 4.04 -14.40
CA VAL A 178 -12.97 5.31 -13.78
C VAL A 178 -13.67 5.08 -12.42
N LYS A 179 -14.56 4.07 -12.32
CA LYS A 179 -15.22 3.72 -11.05
C LYS A 179 -14.35 2.91 -10.05
N LEU A 180 -13.37 2.09 -10.49
CA LEU A 180 -12.48 1.38 -9.52
C LEU A 180 -11.40 2.29 -8.93
N PHE A 181 -10.97 3.32 -9.67
CA PHE A 181 -10.05 4.36 -9.21
C PHE A 181 -10.75 5.62 -8.68
N GLY A 182 -12.09 5.61 -8.58
CA GLY A 182 -12.90 6.64 -7.93
C GLY A 182 -12.67 8.07 -8.45
N LEU A 183 -12.54 8.22 -9.77
CA LEU A 183 -12.56 9.54 -10.39
C LEU A 183 -13.92 10.23 -10.17
N ALA A 184 -13.91 11.56 -10.23
CA ALA A 184 -15.15 12.33 -10.07
C ALA A 184 -16.02 12.23 -11.33
N GLU A 185 -17.22 11.72 -11.15
CA GLU A 185 -18.26 11.63 -12.18
C GLU A 185 -18.78 13.04 -12.50
N SER A 186 -19.17 13.30 -13.75
CA SER A 186 -19.64 14.63 -14.15
C SER A 186 -20.83 14.57 -15.10
N GLU A 187 -21.85 15.36 -14.78
CA GLU A 187 -23.09 15.54 -15.56
C GLU A 187 -23.07 16.83 -16.40
N ASP A 188 -21.92 17.48 -16.52
CA ASP A 188 -21.76 18.77 -17.23
C ASP A 188 -21.89 18.61 -18.75
N ILE A 189 -23.12 18.77 -19.23
CA ILE A 189 -23.52 18.51 -20.61
C ILE A 189 -22.82 19.43 -21.62
N ALA A 190 -22.35 20.60 -21.20
CA ALA A 190 -21.77 21.61 -22.10
C ALA A 190 -20.48 21.14 -22.79
N VAL A 191 -19.80 20.12 -22.26
CA VAL A 191 -18.64 19.53 -22.95
C VAL A 191 -19.03 18.84 -24.26
N LEU A 192 -20.30 18.44 -24.42
CA LEU A 192 -20.83 17.81 -25.64
C LEU A 192 -21.17 18.81 -26.75
N ASP A 193 -21.34 20.10 -26.45
CA ASP A 193 -21.63 21.13 -27.46
C ASP A 193 -20.47 21.32 -28.45
N ASN A 194 -19.26 20.87 -28.09
CA ASN A 194 -18.09 20.80 -28.96
C ASN A 194 -18.20 19.73 -30.07
N PHE A 195 -19.20 18.85 -30.02
CA PHE A 195 -19.33 17.71 -30.93
C PHE A 195 -20.64 17.74 -31.72
N THR A 196 -20.51 17.79 -33.05
CA THR A 196 -21.62 17.90 -34.00
C THR A 196 -22.57 16.69 -34.02
N ASP A 197 -22.15 15.56 -33.46
CA ASP A 197 -22.89 14.31 -33.32
C ASP A 197 -23.22 13.94 -31.86
N SER A 198 -23.19 14.91 -30.94
CA SER A 198 -23.63 14.75 -29.54
C SER A 198 -25.02 14.12 -29.41
N ASN A 199 -25.96 14.52 -30.26
CA ASN A 199 -27.32 13.96 -30.35
C ASN A 199 -27.36 12.47 -30.79
N ASP A 200 -26.24 11.90 -31.23
CA ASP A 200 -26.14 10.48 -31.55
C ASP A 200 -25.68 9.60 -30.37
N VAL A 201 -25.24 10.20 -29.26
CA VAL A 201 -24.98 9.49 -27.99
C VAL A 201 -26.30 8.90 -27.46
N ALA A 202 -26.26 7.67 -26.96
CA ALA A 202 -27.40 7.07 -26.25
C ALA A 202 -27.36 7.39 -24.76
N ASP A 203 -28.54 7.56 -24.14
CA ASP A 203 -28.75 8.00 -22.76
C ASP A 203 -27.85 7.27 -21.74
N TYR A 204 -27.72 5.94 -21.87
CA TYR A 204 -26.92 5.10 -20.96
C TYR A 204 -25.40 5.34 -21.02
N ALA A 205 -24.91 6.01 -22.06
CA ALA A 205 -23.50 6.30 -22.27
C ALA A 205 -23.12 7.76 -21.94
N PHE A 206 -24.11 8.59 -21.59
CA PHE A 206 -23.99 10.03 -21.49
C PHE A 206 -23.03 10.47 -20.36
N GLU A 207 -23.31 10.08 -19.11
CA GLU A 207 -22.45 10.26 -17.91
C GLU A 207 -20.99 9.82 -18.18
N SER A 208 -20.85 8.61 -18.75
CA SER A 208 -19.54 8.02 -19.04
C SER A 208 -18.75 8.84 -20.06
N ILE A 209 -19.40 9.30 -21.14
CA ILE A 209 -18.76 10.09 -22.19
C ILE A 209 -18.41 11.49 -21.69
N VAL A 210 -19.31 12.17 -20.98
CA VAL A 210 -19.04 13.50 -20.38
C VAL A 210 -17.83 13.45 -19.45
N THR A 211 -17.80 12.47 -18.53
CA THR A 211 -16.67 12.29 -17.61
C THR A 211 -15.37 11.97 -18.34
N LEU A 212 -15.40 11.05 -19.32
CA LEU A 212 -14.21 10.69 -20.10
C LEU A 212 -13.70 11.80 -21.04
N ILE A 213 -14.54 12.76 -21.43
CA ILE A 213 -14.13 13.99 -22.13
C ILE A 213 -13.42 14.93 -21.16
N LYS A 214 -14.01 15.19 -19.97
CA LYS A 214 -13.43 16.08 -18.95
C LYS A 214 -12.06 15.61 -18.45
N GLU A 215 -11.91 14.32 -18.23
CA GLU A 215 -10.64 13.69 -17.83
C GLU A 215 -9.63 13.58 -19.00
N GLY A 216 -9.96 14.12 -20.18
CA GLY A 216 -9.07 14.22 -21.35
C GLY A 216 -8.83 12.90 -22.10
N PHE A 217 -9.48 11.81 -21.67
CA PHE A 217 -9.36 10.49 -22.29
C PHE A 217 -10.02 10.44 -23.68
N VAL A 218 -11.16 11.08 -23.87
CA VAL A 218 -11.88 11.21 -25.15
C VAL A 218 -11.64 12.59 -25.75
N LYS A 219 -11.28 12.63 -27.04
CA LYS A 219 -11.01 13.87 -27.80
C LYS A 219 -11.78 13.98 -29.14
N GLY A 220 -12.68 13.03 -29.42
CA GLY A 220 -13.34 12.91 -30.73
C GLY A 220 -12.37 12.62 -31.89
N ASP A 221 -12.80 12.99 -33.11
CA ASP A 221 -12.00 13.02 -34.34
C ASP A 221 -11.67 14.45 -34.82
N GLY A 222 -11.98 15.46 -33.99
CA GLY A 222 -12.06 16.86 -34.35
C GLY A 222 -13.44 17.42 -34.00
N GLU A 223 -14.44 17.16 -34.86
CA GLU A 223 -15.80 17.70 -34.74
C GLU A 223 -16.84 16.64 -34.30
N ARG A 224 -16.45 15.37 -34.16
CA ARG A 224 -17.37 14.26 -33.80
C ARG A 224 -16.79 13.28 -32.78
N LEU A 225 -17.68 12.66 -32.00
CA LEU A 225 -17.38 11.50 -31.14
C LEU A 225 -17.44 10.17 -31.91
N ASN A 226 -18.28 10.13 -32.95
CA ASN A 226 -18.71 8.96 -33.72
C ASN A 226 -19.26 7.83 -32.83
N PRO A 227 -20.21 8.10 -31.91
CA PRO A 227 -20.51 7.24 -30.76
C PRO A 227 -21.04 5.86 -31.18
N ARG A 228 -21.84 5.79 -32.25
CA ARG A 228 -22.45 4.56 -32.78
C ARG A 228 -21.56 3.78 -33.76
N ALA A 229 -20.38 4.29 -34.11
CA ALA A 229 -19.46 3.57 -35.00
C ALA A 229 -18.79 2.39 -34.26
N PHE A 230 -18.45 1.32 -34.99
CA PHE A 230 -17.70 0.19 -34.43
C PHE A 230 -16.22 0.57 -34.25
N THR A 231 -15.64 0.16 -33.13
CA THR A 231 -14.23 0.45 -32.81
C THR A 231 -13.27 -0.57 -33.45
N THR A 232 -12.21 -0.09 -34.10
CA THR A 232 -11.09 -0.92 -34.56
C THR A 232 -10.14 -1.33 -33.42
N ARG A 233 -9.39 -2.42 -33.61
CA ARG A 233 -8.36 -2.88 -32.65
C ARG A 233 -7.29 -1.82 -32.36
N ALA A 234 -6.96 -0.97 -33.33
CA ALA A 234 -6.03 0.15 -33.14
C ALA A 234 -6.63 1.28 -32.27
N GLU A 235 -7.85 1.73 -32.55
CA GLU A 235 -8.54 2.73 -31.73
C GLU A 235 -8.72 2.24 -30.29
N ALA A 236 -9.15 0.98 -30.14
CA ALA A 236 -9.33 0.35 -28.84
C ALA A 236 -8.02 0.29 -28.05
N ALA A 237 -6.90 -0.06 -28.70
CA ALA A 237 -5.58 -0.07 -28.06
C ALA A 237 -5.13 1.33 -27.62
N VAL A 238 -5.31 2.36 -28.45
CA VAL A 238 -4.90 3.75 -28.13
C VAL A 238 -5.77 4.37 -27.04
N PHE A 239 -7.09 4.18 -27.11
CA PHE A 239 -8.01 4.65 -26.07
C PHE A 239 -7.74 3.94 -24.74
N PHE A 240 -7.54 2.62 -24.78
CA PHE A 240 -7.19 1.84 -23.61
C PHE A 240 -5.84 2.26 -23.01
N TYR A 241 -4.78 2.38 -23.83
CA TYR A 241 -3.44 2.79 -23.37
C TYR A 241 -3.46 4.16 -22.69
N ARG A 242 -4.21 5.14 -23.23
CA ARG A 242 -4.32 6.48 -22.63
C ARG A 242 -4.96 6.48 -21.24
N ILE A 243 -5.92 5.60 -20.99
CA ILE A 243 -6.52 5.42 -19.66
C ILE A 243 -5.55 4.63 -18.77
N TYR A 244 -4.99 3.55 -19.30
CA TYR A 244 -4.07 2.68 -18.59
C TYR A 244 -2.83 3.44 -18.09
N SER A 245 -2.13 4.21 -18.94
CA SER A 245 -0.90 4.93 -18.54
C SER A 245 -1.13 5.95 -17.42
N ARG A 246 -2.28 6.63 -17.41
CA ARG A 246 -2.67 7.54 -16.31
C ARG A 246 -2.81 6.83 -14.96
N PHE A 247 -3.11 5.54 -14.93
CA PHE A 247 -3.33 4.76 -13.69
C PHE A 247 -2.25 3.72 -13.40
N MET A 248 -1.39 3.36 -14.36
CA MET A 248 -0.60 2.12 -14.37
C MET A 248 0.83 2.26 -14.93
N GLU A 249 1.33 3.51 -15.06
CA GLU A 249 2.71 3.82 -15.44
C GLU A 249 3.39 4.83 -14.49
N THR A 250 2.67 5.30 -13.47
CA THR A 250 3.19 6.06 -12.33
C THR A 250 2.57 5.53 -11.04
N ARG A 251 3.24 5.75 -9.90
CA ARG A 251 2.70 5.53 -8.56
C ARG A 251 1.28 6.11 -8.43
N LEU A 252 0.34 5.31 -7.92
CA LEU A 252 -1.08 5.64 -7.93
C LEU A 252 -1.47 6.42 -6.68
N ALA A 253 -1.84 7.69 -6.83
CA ALA A 253 -2.26 8.53 -5.71
C ALA A 253 -3.80 8.60 -5.55
N TYR A 254 -4.29 8.23 -4.38
CA TYR A 254 -5.66 8.46 -3.94
C TYR A 254 -5.76 9.83 -3.24
N GLU A 255 -6.00 10.87 -4.05
CA GLU A 255 -6.00 12.28 -3.62
C GLU A 255 -7.36 12.79 -3.11
N ARG A 256 -8.39 11.93 -3.06
CA ARG A 256 -9.76 12.29 -2.65
C ARG A 256 -10.36 11.24 -1.71
N PRO A 257 -11.24 11.61 -0.76
CA PRO A 257 -11.99 10.65 0.05
C PRO A 257 -12.87 9.75 -0.83
N GLY A 258 -13.09 8.50 -0.43
CA GLY A 258 -13.88 7.55 -1.21
C GLY A 258 -13.64 6.08 -0.85
N THR A 259 -14.34 5.18 -1.54
CA THR A 259 -14.09 3.73 -1.44
C THR A 259 -13.64 3.18 -2.80
N PHE A 260 -12.46 2.59 -2.82
CA PHE A 260 -11.74 2.18 -4.03
C PHE A 260 -11.49 0.68 -4.04
N GLY A 261 -11.44 0.08 -5.22
CA GLY A 261 -11.42 -1.38 -5.36
C GLY A 261 -12.80 -2.06 -5.24
N PRO A 262 -12.89 -3.33 -5.66
CA PRO A 262 -14.16 -4.01 -5.91
C PRO A 262 -14.89 -4.42 -4.62
N GLU A 263 -16.21 -4.57 -4.69
CA GLU A 263 -17.04 -5.02 -3.55
C GLU A 263 -16.79 -6.49 -3.14
N THR A 264 -16.32 -7.32 -4.09
CA THR A 264 -16.04 -8.75 -3.92
C THR A 264 -14.89 -9.15 -4.84
N GLY A 265 -14.38 -10.38 -4.74
CA GLY A 265 -13.22 -10.80 -5.55
C GLY A 265 -11.94 -10.07 -5.13
N MET A 266 -10.98 -9.91 -6.05
CA MET A 266 -9.77 -9.08 -5.86
C MET A 266 -9.40 -8.34 -7.16
N MET A 267 -8.76 -7.18 -7.00
CA MET A 267 -8.03 -6.45 -8.05
C MET A 267 -6.53 -6.47 -7.73
N ALA A 268 -5.64 -6.49 -8.74
CA ALA A 268 -4.20 -6.32 -8.49
C ALA A 268 -3.64 -5.05 -9.13
N LEU A 269 -2.82 -4.33 -8.36
CA LEU A 269 -2.07 -3.14 -8.74
C LEU A 269 -0.59 -3.48 -8.74
N ASN A 270 0.02 -3.52 -9.93
CA ASN A 270 1.40 -3.96 -10.13
C ASN A 270 2.40 -2.80 -9.97
N GLN A 271 2.26 -2.01 -8.89
CA GLN A 271 2.94 -0.72 -8.68
C GLN A 271 2.77 -0.22 -7.24
N ASP A 272 3.48 0.86 -6.90
CA ASP A 272 3.31 1.60 -5.65
C ASP A 272 1.97 2.38 -5.60
N VAL A 273 1.45 2.56 -4.37
CA VAL A 273 0.20 3.27 -4.08
C VAL A 273 0.41 4.30 -2.97
N ASP A 274 0.00 5.55 -3.23
CA ASP A 274 -0.14 6.61 -2.22
C ASP A 274 -1.61 6.78 -1.82
N ILE A 275 -1.85 6.96 -0.52
CA ILE A 275 -3.09 7.49 0.03
C ILE A 275 -2.77 8.90 0.53
N LYS A 276 -3.31 9.92 -0.16
CA LYS A 276 -3.01 11.35 0.05
C LYS A 276 -4.20 12.16 0.58
N SER A 277 -5.29 11.48 0.92
CA SER A 277 -6.53 12.10 1.37
C SER A 277 -7.06 11.38 2.62
N PRO A 278 -7.69 12.10 3.56
CA PRO A 278 -8.47 11.49 4.61
C PRO A 278 -9.72 10.78 4.02
N ASP A 279 -10.31 9.87 4.81
CA ASP A 279 -11.50 9.10 4.48
C ASP A 279 -11.39 8.28 3.18
N VAL A 280 -10.17 7.85 2.86
CA VAL A 280 -9.87 6.85 1.82
C VAL A 280 -10.06 5.45 2.40
N ARG A 281 -10.90 4.65 1.73
CA ARG A 281 -11.07 3.22 1.99
C ARG A 281 -10.62 2.41 0.78
N LEU A 282 -9.54 1.66 0.91
CA LEU A 282 -9.18 0.63 -0.06
C LEU A 282 -9.87 -0.68 0.36
N ARG A 283 -10.38 -1.44 -0.62
CA ARG A 283 -10.91 -2.79 -0.37
C ARG A 283 -10.57 -3.80 -1.46
N ASN A 284 -10.26 -5.03 -1.05
CA ASN A 284 -10.04 -6.17 -1.95
C ASN A 284 -8.98 -5.92 -3.04
N ILE A 285 -7.81 -5.40 -2.64
CA ILE A 285 -6.71 -5.05 -3.54
C ILE A 285 -5.43 -5.80 -3.14
N THR A 286 -4.74 -6.37 -4.12
CA THR A 286 -3.33 -6.79 -4.00
C THR A 286 -2.44 -5.70 -4.60
N ILE A 287 -1.46 -5.23 -3.85
CA ILE A 287 -0.51 -4.18 -4.23
C ILE A 287 0.87 -4.83 -4.26
N SER A 288 1.47 -4.95 -5.45
CA SER A 288 2.77 -5.61 -5.60
C SER A 288 3.96 -4.68 -5.35
N GLY A 289 3.71 -3.37 -5.24
CA GLY A 289 4.68 -2.37 -4.81
C GLY A 289 4.46 -1.99 -3.34
N ASN A 290 4.97 -0.82 -2.97
CA ASN A 290 4.79 -0.27 -1.63
C ASN A 290 3.43 0.43 -1.49
N LEU A 291 2.84 0.34 -0.30
CA LEU A 291 1.73 1.20 0.11
C LEU A 291 2.28 2.36 0.95
N THR A 292 1.71 3.57 0.82
CA THR A 292 2.08 4.70 1.67
C THR A 292 0.85 5.52 2.04
N ILE A 293 0.62 5.66 3.34
CA ILE A 293 -0.34 6.60 3.91
C ILE A 293 0.46 7.88 4.18
N SER A 294 0.30 8.90 3.33
CA SER A 294 1.23 10.02 3.26
C SER A 294 0.88 11.18 4.21
N GLU A 295 1.81 12.13 4.36
CA GLU A 295 1.63 13.30 5.24
C GLU A 295 0.38 14.13 4.88
N GLU A 296 -0.02 14.14 3.60
CA GLU A 296 -1.21 14.87 3.12
C GLU A 296 -2.54 14.36 3.72
N VAL A 297 -2.58 13.15 4.30
CA VAL A 297 -3.74 12.63 5.07
C VAL A 297 -3.98 13.44 6.35
N GLY A 298 -2.95 14.13 6.86
CA GLY A 298 -3.03 14.92 8.08
C GLY A 298 -3.46 14.08 9.28
N THR A 299 -4.51 14.49 9.98
CA THR A 299 -5.05 13.78 11.16
C THR A 299 -6.27 12.87 10.86
N GLY A 300 -6.65 12.73 9.58
CA GLY A 300 -7.84 11.98 9.18
C GLY A 300 -7.67 10.45 9.18
N ALA A 301 -8.72 9.75 8.75
CA ALA A 301 -8.78 8.28 8.76
C ALA A 301 -8.46 7.63 7.41
N VAL A 302 -7.96 6.40 7.46
CA VAL A 302 -7.71 5.52 6.31
C VAL A 302 -8.14 4.11 6.67
N TYR A 303 -8.81 3.43 5.73
CA TYR A 303 -9.38 2.11 5.95
C TYR A 303 -8.84 1.12 4.91
N LEU A 304 -8.30 -0.01 5.37
CA LEU A 304 -7.73 -1.06 4.53
C LEU A 304 -8.49 -2.37 4.77
N ASP A 305 -9.51 -2.65 3.94
CA ASP A 305 -10.32 -3.87 4.04
C ASP A 305 -9.79 -4.97 3.10
N ASN A 306 -9.27 -6.07 3.63
CA ASN A 306 -8.76 -7.20 2.85
C ASN A 306 -7.75 -6.75 1.75
N ILE A 307 -6.69 -6.06 2.17
CA ILE A 307 -5.60 -5.61 1.31
C ILE A 307 -4.40 -6.55 1.45
N VAL A 308 -3.77 -6.90 0.34
CA VAL A 308 -2.48 -7.60 0.32
C VAL A 308 -1.43 -6.61 -0.16
N VAL A 309 -0.34 -6.42 0.60
CA VAL A 309 0.80 -5.58 0.21
C VAL A 309 2.06 -6.44 0.20
N ASP A 310 2.60 -6.70 -0.99
CA ASP A 310 3.82 -7.50 -1.18
C ASP A 310 5.09 -6.69 -0.89
N GLY A 311 5.02 -5.35 -1.06
CA GLY A 311 6.04 -4.38 -0.65
C GLY A 311 5.88 -3.91 0.80
N GLU A 312 6.59 -2.85 1.16
CA GLU A 312 6.46 -2.23 2.49
C GLU A 312 5.20 -1.35 2.57
N THR A 313 4.62 -1.23 3.77
CA THR A 313 3.54 -0.28 4.05
C THR A 313 4.05 0.84 4.95
N TYR A 314 4.18 2.05 4.40
CA TYR A 314 4.66 3.22 5.14
C TYR A 314 3.49 4.04 5.71
N ILE A 315 3.56 4.35 7.01
CA ILE A 315 2.64 5.27 7.68
C ILE A 315 3.40 6.57 7.97
N ARG A 316 3.00 7.64 7.25
CA ARG A 316 3.53 9.02 7.34
C ARG A 316 2.44 10.05 7.68
N GLY A 317 1.22 9.59 7.93
CA GLY A 317 0.06 10.43 8.23
C GLY A 317 -1.02 9.64 8.96
N GLY A 318 -1.98 10.37 9.54
CA GLY A 318 -3.01 9.86 10.43
C GLY A 318 -3.05 10.63 11.75
N GLY A 319 -4.21 10.61 12.40
CA GLY A 319 -4.43 11.11 13.76
C GLY A 319 -4.76 10.00 14.78
N LYS A 320 -5.24 10.39 15.96
CA LYS A 320 -5.64 9.49 17.06
C LYS A 320 -6.79 8.49 16.77
N ASP A 321 -7.46 8.60 15.61
CA ASP A 321 -8.62 7.77 15.22
C ASP A 321 -8.50 7.28 13.77
N SER A 322 -7.29 6.96 13.30
CA SER A 322 -6.98 7.00 11.87
C SER A 322 -6.88 5.67 11.11
N ILE A 323 -5.94 4.78 11.44
CA ILE A 323 -5.53 3.70 10.54
C ILE A 323 -6.25 2.41 10.92
N TYR A 324 -7.27 2.04 10.14
CA TYR A 324 -8.05 0.82 10.36
C TYR A 324 -7.64 -0.26 9.36
N ILE A 325 -7.17 -1.39 9.88
CA ILE A 325 -6.71 -2.54 9.11
C ILE A 325 -7.65 -3.71 9.43
N ASN A 326 -8.31 -4.23 8.40
CA ASN A 326 -9.43 -5.18 8.51
C ASN A 326 -9.18 -6.36 7.57
N GLY A 327 -8.50 -7.39 8.10
CA GLY A 327 -7.95 -8.50 7.34
C GLY A 327 -6.82 -8.09 6.39
N GLY A 328 -6.47 -9.02 5.50
CA GLY A 328 -5.40 -8.83 4.52
C GLY A 328 -4.06 -9.44 4.95
N GLN A 329 -3.00 -9.05 4.24
CA GLN A 329 -1.62 -9.51 4.45
C GLN A 329 -0.66 -8.35 4.14
N TYR A 330 0.33 -8.14 5.01
CA TYR A 330 1.29 -7.04 4.88
C TYR A 330 2.69 -7.60 5.15
N LYS A 331 3.68 -7.23 4.33
CA LYS A 331 5.06 -7.66 4.54
C LYS A 331 5.63 -7.09 5.85
N ASN A 332 5.66 -5.78 5.98
CA ASN A 332 5.83 -5.03 7.23
C ASN A 332 5.01 -3.74 7.16
N ILE A 333 4.73 -3.14 8.32
CA ILE A 333 4.27 -1.75 8.44
C ILE A 333 5.39 -0.92 9.09
N ALA A 334 5.89 0.10 8.41
CA ALA A 334 6.86 1.05 8.95
C ALA A 334 6.17 2.37 9.28
N VAL A 335 6.09 2.72 10.57
CA VAL A 335 5.64 4.02 11.05
C VAL A 335 6.83 4.96 11.04
N GLN A 336 6.88 5.84 10.05
CA GLN A 336 8.00 6.75 9.84
C GLN A 336 7.72 8.16 10.35
N ARG A 337 6.52 8.71 10.17
CA ARG A 337 6.27 10.09 10.60
C ARG A 337 4.80 10.30 10.91
N VAL A 338 4.52 11.13 11.91
CA VAL A 338 3.16 11.39 12.36
C VAL A 338 3.05 12.86 12.77
N GLY A 339 1.82 13.39 12.80
CA GLY A 339 1.54 14.76 13.27
C GLY A 339 1.27 14.83 14.77
N GLY A 340 2.00 14.08 15.61
CA GLY A 340 1.89 14.03 17.07
C GLY A 340 1.25 12.74 17.63
N LYS A 341 0.23 12.16 16.97
CA LYS A 341 -0.43 10.89 17.39
C LYS A 341 -1.00 10.08 16.21
N VAL A 342 -0.74 8.78 16.16
CA VAL A 342 -1.41 7.82 15.25
C VAL A 342 -2.09 6.72 16.04
N ARG A 343 -3.22 6.20 15.55
CA ARG A 343 -3.83 4.95 16.04
C ARG A 343 -3.91 3.92 14.92
N ILE A 344 -3.36 2.74 15.16
CA ILE A 344 -3.46 1.56 14.29
C ILE A 344 -4.41 0.56 14.95
N VAL A 345 -5.50 0.24 14.27
CA VAL A 345 -6.51 -0.74 14.71
C VAL A 345 -6.42 -1.96 13.79
N ALA A 346 -5.90 -3.08 14.30
CA ALA A 346 -5.71 -4.34 13.57
C ALA A 346 -6.82 -5.34 13.91
N THR A 347 -7.65 -5.68 12.93
CA THR A 347 -8.79 -6.60 13.08
C THR A 347 -8.73 -7.70 12.01
N ASP A 348 -8.94 -8.96 12.38
CA ASP A 348 -8.85 -10.15 11.51
C ASP A 348 -7.51 -10.31 10.72
N VAL A 349 -6.45 -9.58 11.10
CA VAL A 349 -5.10 -9.67 10.50
C VAL A 349 -4.30 -10.78 11.17
N ASN A 350 -3.42 -11.44 10.42
CA ASN A 350 -2.49 -12.45 10.94
C ASN A 350 -1.06 -12.05 10.57
N ASN A 351 -0.07 -12.40 11.41
CA ASN A 351 1.36 -12.15 11.19
C ASN A 351 1.72 -10.67 11.01
N LEU A 352 1.00 -9.75 11.66
CA LEU A 352 1.19 -8.31 11.49
C LEU A 352 2.46 -7.83 12.21
N THR A 353 3.46 -7.41 11.44
CA THR A 353 4.72 -6.81 11.90
C THR A 353 4.64 -5.30 11.77
N VAL A 354 4.88 -4.58 12.88
CA VAL A 354 4.99 -3.11 12.92
C VAL A 354 6.41 -2.74 13.35
N VAL A 355 7.02 -1.80 12.64
CA VAL A 355 8.29 -1.16 12.98
C VAL A 355 8.03 0.33 13.18
N ILE A 356 8.44 0.86 14.33
CA ILE A 356 8.42 2.28 14.66
C ILE A 356 9.86 2.78 14.48
N SER A 357 10.16 3.20 13.25
CA SER A 357 11.51 3.56 12.79
C SER A 357 12.00 4.89 13.36
N GLU A 358 13.32 5.10 13.38
CA GLU A 358 14.03 6.31 13.84
C GLU A 358 13.35 7.65 13.49
N ASP A 359 12.80 7.79 12.27
CA ASP A 359 12.07 8.98 11.78
C ASP A 359 10.89 9.43 12.70
N ALA A 360 10.37 8.54 13.55
CA ALA A 360 9.20 8.75 14.43
C ALA A 360 9.55 9.18 15.87
N GLU A 361 10.70 9.85 16.06
CA GLU A 361 11.18 10.33 17.37
C GLU A 361 10.10 11.11 18.15
N GLY A 362 9.86 10.74 19.41
CA GLY A 362 8.98 11.47 20.32
C GLY A 362 7.46 11.40 20.04
N GLU A 363 7.02 10.64 19.04
CA GLU A 363 5.60 10.49 18.68
C GLU A 363 4.79 9.64 19.67
N GLU A 364 3.45 9.70 19.62
CA GLU A 364 2.58 8.77 20.35
C GLU A 364 1.88 7.79 19.41
N ILE A 365 2.24 6.51 19.52
CA ILE A 365 1.69 5.42 18.71
C ILE A 365 0.67 4.62 19.52
N ILE A 366 -0.58 4.64 19.08
CA ILE A 366 -1.67 3.90 19.71
C ILE A 366 -1.92 2.60 18.94
N LEU A 367 -1.90 1.46 19.64
CA LEU A 367 -2.11 0.13 19.07
C LEU A 367 -3.37 -0.52 19.65
N GLU A 368 -4.19 -1.11 18.79
CA GLU A 368 -5.39 -1.86 19.16
C GLU A 368 -5.51 -3.12 18.30
N GLY A 369 -5.68 -4.29 18.94
CA GLY A 369 -5.87 -5.58 18.27
C GLY A 369 -4.67 -6.51 18.30
N ASP A 370 -4.54 -7.37 17.27
CA ASP A 370 -3.59 -8.48 17.26
C ASP A 370 -2.34 -8.16 16.41
N PHE A 371 -1.15 -8.26 17.02
CA PHE A 371 0.15 -8.00 16.41
C PHE A 371 1.12 -9.15 16.66
N SER A 372 1.95 -9.49 15.67
CA SER A 372 2.95 -10.55 15.78
C SER A 372 4.36 -10.03 16.08
N SER A 373 4.67 -8.79 15.71
CA SER A 373 5.78 -8.07 16.33
C SER A 373 5.57 -6.56 16.31
N VAL A 374 6.10 -5.88 17.32
CA VAL A 374 6.23 -4.41 17.39
C VAL A 374 7.69 -4.09 17.71
N THR A 375 8.45 -3.67 16.69
CA THR A 375 9.84 -3.22 16.85
C THR A 375 9.88 -1.71 17.05
N VAL A 376 10.72 -1.24 17.97
CA VAL A 376 10.87 0.17 18.33
C VAL A 376 12.33 0.57 18.13
N GLU A 377 12.55 1.50 17.21
CA GLU A 377 13.84 2.03 16.79
C GLU A 377 13.92 3.56 16.99
N ALA A 378 12.78 4.22 17.25
CA ALA A 378 12.71 5.65 17.57
C ALA A 378 12.98 5.96 19.06
N GLU A 379 13.83 6.97 19.32
CA GLU A 379 13.97 7.54 20.67
C GLU A 379 12.69 8.23 21.15
N ASN A 380 12.53 8.34 22.46
CA ASN A 380 11.55 9.17 23.17
C ASN A 380 10.06 8.86 22.88
N VAL A 381 9.78 7.81 22.11
CA VAL A 381 8.43 7.46 21.62
C VAL A 381 7.53 6.89 22.72
N THR A 382 6.23 7.19 22.67
CA THR A 382 5.22 6.65 23.59
C THR A 382 4.28 5.69 22.88
N ILE A 383 4.38 4.39 23.19
CA ILE A 383 3.46 3.37 22.68
C ILE A 383 2.34 3.17 23.70
N THR A 384 1.09 3.28 23.27
CA THR A 384 -0.08 3.10 24.14
C THR A 384 -1.02 2.05 23.55
N THR A 385 -1.37 1.05 24.34
CA THR A 385 -2.34 0.02 23.91
C THR A 385 -3.77 0.40 24.28
N GLN A 386 -4.73 -0.02 23.46
CA GLN A 386 -6.17 0.20 23.67
C GLN A 386 -7.00 -1.02 23.27
N GLY A 387 -8.24 -1.10 23.74
CA GLY A 387 -9.13 -2.23 23.47
C GLY A 387 -8.56 -3.57 23.94
N ASN A 388 -9.00 -4.67 23.34
CA ASN A 388 -8.32 -5.95 23.50
C ASN A 388 -7.09 -5.94 22.58
N THR A 389 -5.89 -6.05 23.15
CA THR A 389 -4.64 -6.03 22.39
C THR A 389 -3.77 -7.22 22.75
N ASN A 390 -3.39 -8.02 21.75
CA ASN A 390 -2.45 -9.13 21.94
C ASN A 390 -1.21 -8.88 21.07
N ILE A 391 -0.03 -8.92 21.67
CA ILE A 391 1.24 -8.74 20.96
C ILE A 391 2.14 -9.93 21.26
N GLU A 392 2.58 -10.66 20.23
CA GLU A 392 3.45 -11.83 20.42
C GLU A 392 4.84 -11.41 20.90
N GLU A 393 5.53 -10.51 20.17
CA GLU A 393 6.80 -9.92 20.63
C GLU A 393 6.82 -8.38 20.49
N ILE A 394 7.22 -7.68 21.55
CA ILE A 394 7.67 -6.28 21.47
C ILE A 394 9.19 -6.27 21.58
N VAL A 395 9.88 -5.52 20.73
CA VAL A 395 11.35 -5.36 20.77
C VAL A 395 11.70 -3.88 20.78
N VAL A 396 12.23 -3.36 21.88
CA VAL A 396 12.89 -2.04 21.91
C VAL A 396 14.37 -2.27 21.62
N ARG A 397 14.87 -1.70 20.51
CA ARG A 397 16.26 -1.81 20.04
C ARG A 397 17.18 -0.82 20.74
N GLU A 398 18.49 -1.09 20.73
CA GLU A 398 19.51 -0.05 20.94
C GLU A 398 19.23 1.11 19.96
N GLY A 399 19.06 2.33 20.47
CA GLY A 399 18.58 3.49 19.69
C GLY A 399 17.10 3.84 19.93
N GLY A 400 16.29 2.95 20.48
CA GLY A 400 14.91 3.22 20.92
C GLY A 400 14.82 3.92 22.28
N GLY A 401 15.83 4.71 22.65
CA GLY A 401 16.08 5.16 24.02
C GLY A 401 14.97 6.03 24.63
N ASN A 402 14.64 5.77 25.90
CA ASN A 402 13.54 6.41 26.65
C ASN A 402 12.12 6.06 26.16
N ALA A 403 11.94 4.97 25.41
CA ALA A 403 10.60 4.50 25.01
C ALA A 403 9.68 4.27 26.23
N THR A 404 8.43 4.71 26.13
CA THR A 404 7.39 4.47 27.15
C THR A 404 6.32 3.53 26.62
N LEU A 405 6.08 2.42 27.31
CA LEU A 405 5.07 1.41 26.94
C LEU A 405 3.89 1.43 27.92
N ASN A 406 2.78 2.06 27.54
CA ASN A 406 1.54 2.10 28.33
C ASN A 406 0.66 0.89 28.00
N LEU A 407 0.67 -0.12 28.87
CA LEU A 407 -0.05 -1.39 28.69
C LEU A 407 -1.37 -1.38 29.48
N THR A 408 -2.51 -1.34 28.79
CA THR A 408 -3.85 -1.34 29.41
C THR A 408 -4.24 -2.70 30.01
N GLU A 409 -5.22 -2.73 30.92
CA GLU A 409 -5.67 -3.96 31.61
C GLU A 409 -6.06 -5.13 30.68
N THR A 410 -6.53 -4.81 29.47
CA THR A 410 -6.94 -5.74 28.41
C THR A 410 -5.81 -6.11 27.43
N THR A 411 -4.57 -5.73 27.74
CA THR A 411 -3.38 -5.97 26.91
C THR A 411 -2.62 -7.20 27.38
N VAL A 412 -2.25 -8.09 26.44
CA VAL A 412 -1.36 -9.22 26.66
C VAL A 412 -0.14 -9.13 25.74
N VAL A 413 1.05 -9.15 26.32
CA VAL A 413 2.34 -9.25 25.62
C VAL A 413 2.96 -10.60 25.95
N ASN A 414 3.24 -11.45 24.95
CA ASN A 414 3.82 -12.77 25.19
C ASN A 414 5.32 -12.67 25.49
N LYS A 415 6.07 -11.91 24.69
CA LYS A 415 7.49 -11.62 24.91
C LYS A 415 7.81 -10.13 24.74
N LEU A 416 8.68 -9.61 25.60
CA LEU A 416 9.15 -8.22 25.59
C LEU A 416 10.68 -8.22 25.65
N VAL A 417 11.35 -7.74 24.61
CA VAL A 417 12.82 -7.64 24.53
C VAL A 417 13.23 -6.19 24.65
N LEU A 418 14.06 -5.88 25.63
CA LEU A 418 14.45 -4.50 25.97
C LEU A 418 15.97 -4.35 25.90
N GLU A 419 16.44 -3.96 24.71
CA GLU A 419 17.85 -3.69 24.42
C GLU A 419 18.25 -2.27 24.87
N ASP A 420 17.29 -1.36 25.02
CA ASP A 420 17.49 0.02 25.48
C ASP A 420 16.54 0.40 26.63
N LYS A 421 16.82 1.56 27.24
CA LYS A 421 16.09 2.20 28.33
C LYS A 421 14.61 2.36 28.01
N THR A 422 13.77 1.69 28.79
CA THR A 422 12.32 1.59 28.57
C THR A 422 11.55 1.69 29.87
N GLU A 423 10.46 2.47 29.89
CA GLU A 423 9.53 2.55 31.03
C GLU A 423 8.19 1.87 30.68
N VAL A 424 7.88 0.78 31.36
CA VAL A 424 6.70 -0.07 31.11
C VAL A 424 5.65 0.19 32.19
N LYS A 425 4.49 0.71 31.78
CA LYS A 425 3.42 1.24 32.64
C LYS A 425 2.11 0.49 32.48
N GLY A 426 1.24 0.62 33.48
CA GLY A 426 -0.15 0.17 33.44
C GLY A 426 -0.38 -1.29 33.85
N GLU A 427 -1.64 -1.71 33.74
CA GLU A 427 -2.17 -2.96 34.29
C GLU A 427 -2.16 -4.14 33.30
N GLY A 428 -1.55 -3.99 32.11
CA GLY A 428 -1.41 -5.07 31.13
C GLY A 428 -0.59 -6.26 31.62
N THR A 429 -0.61 -7.37 30.87
CA THR A 429 0.08 -8.62 31.27
C THR A 429 1.22 -8.91 30.33
N VAL A 430 2.47 -8.84 30.83
CA VAL A 430 3.68 -9.28 30.13
C VAL A 430 4.06 -10.66 30.66
N LYS A 431 4.07 -11.67 29.80
CA LYS A 431 4.39 -13.05 30.23
C LYS A 431 5.89 -13.26 30.40
N GLU A 432 6.69 -12.83 29.43
CA GLU A 432 8.15 -12.90 29.49
C GLU A 432 8.80 -11.56 29.11
N ALA A 433 9.80 -11.13 29.89
CA ALA A 433 10.64 -9.98 29.55
C ALA A 433 12.12 -10.37 29.53
N GLU A 434 12.78 -10.14 28.39
CA GLU A 434 14.22 -10.27 28.17
C GLU A 434 14.86 -8.88 28.32
N VAL A 435 15.35 -8.58 29.53
CA VAL A 435 15.84 -7.25 29.93
C VAL A 435 17.35 -7.19 29.78
N LYS A 436 17.86 -6.45 28.80
CA LYS A 436 19.31 -6.34 28.50
C LYS A 436 19.93 -5.01 28.93
N SER A 437 19.13 -3.94 29.00
CA SER A 437 19.54 -2.63 29.54
C SER A 437 19.31 -2.54 31.06
N GLU A 438 20.20 -1.85 31.78
CA GLU A 438 20.07 -1.60 33.23
C GLU A 438 19.04 -0.50 33.57
N GLU A 439 18.65 0.35 32.61
CA GLU A 439 17.70 1.45 32.82
C GLU A 439 16.24 1.10 32.46
N VAL A 440 15.83 -0.17 32.63
CA VAL A 440 14.45 -0.62 32.43
C VAL A 440 13.63 -0.49 33.73
N ILE A 441 12.43 0.08 33.62
CA ILE A 441 11.49 0.27 34.74
C ILE A 441 10.16 -0.41 34.42
N PHE A 442 9.61 -1.15 35.40
CA PHE A 442 8.27 -1.74 35.35
C PHE A 442 7.39 -1.20 36.48
N GLU A 443 6.22 -0.64 36.16
CA GLU A 443 5.17 -0.31 37.14
C GLU A 443 4.51 -1.60 37.67
N LYS A 444 4.25 -2.55 36.77
CA LYS A 444 3.75 -3.90 37.06
C LYS A 444 4.75 -4.94 36.54
N PRO A 445 5.24 -5.88 37.37
CA PRO A 445 6.26 -6.84 36.95
C PRO A 445 5.70 -7.90 35.98
N PRO A 446 6.51 -8.37 35.01
CA PRO A 446 6.21 -9.54 34.16
C PRO A 446 6.05 -10.85 34.96
N GLU A 447 5.40 -11.85 34.35
CA GLU A 447 5.28 -13.20 34.94
C GLU A 447 6.63 -13.94 35.00
N ASN A 448 7.49 -13.73 34.00
CA ASN A 448 8.88 -14.20 33.92
C ASN A 448 9.81 -13.06 33.50
N ILE A 449 10.99 -12.96 34.13
CA ILE A 449 12.03 -11.98 33.77
C ILE A 449 13.35 -12.72 33.53
N ILE A 450 13.94 -12.49 32.37
CA ILE A 450 15.24 -13.00 31.95
C ILE A 450 16.18 -11.79 31.84
N THR A 451 17.11 -11.66 32.78
CA THR A 451 18.27 -10.76 32.66
C THR A 451 19.46 -11.54 32.08
N PRO A 452 20.41 -10.89 31.37
CA PRO A 452 21.67 -11.52 31.02
C PRO A 452 22.36 -12.01 32.30
N ASP A 453 22.78 -13.28 32.30
CA ASP A 453 23.32 -13.94 33.48
C ASP A 453 24.55 -13.20 34.00
N GLN A 454 24.49 -12.71 35.24
CA GLN A 454 25.63 -12.14 35.94
C GLN A 454 26.66 -13.26 36.11
N THR A 455 27.64 -13.29 35.20
CA THR A 455 28.64 -14.36 35.08
C THR A 455 29.20 -14.73 36.44
N THR A 456 28.79 -15.89 36.97
CA THR A 456 29.16 -16.30 38.32
C THR A 456 30.68 -16.46 38.40
N ASP A 457 31.34 -15.50 39.05
CA ASP A 457 32.81 -15.43 39.16
C ASP A 457 33.32 -16.44 40.20
N ASN A 458 33.11 -17.71 39.89
CA ASN A 458 33.41 -18.88 40.72
C ASN A 458 34.92 -19.18 40.70
N ASN A 459 35.72 -18.27 41.26
CA ASN A 459 37.14 -18.46 41.54
C ASN A 459 37.53 -17.87 42.91
N ASP A 460 36.95 -18.38 44.00
CA ASP A 460 37.60 -18.38 45.33
C ASP A 460 36.95 -19.40 46.29
N ASP A 461 37.46 -20.64 46.32
CA ASP A 461 37.39 -21.51 47.52
C ASP A 461 38.59 -22.48 47.59
N GLU A 462 39.60 -22.08 48.38
CA GLU A 462 40.41 -23.00 49.19
C GLU A 462 40.52 -22.43 50.62
N GLY A 463 39.43 -22.49 51.40
CA GLY A 463 39.28 -21.69 52.65
C GLY A 463 39.03 -22.40 54.00
N ASN A 464 39.14 -23.72 54.10
CA ASN A 464 38.73 -24.50 55.29
C ASN A 464 39.39 -24.11 56.65
N THR A 465 38.58 -23.76 57.67
CA THR A 465 38.63 -24.36 59.04
C THR A 465 37.40 -24.08 59.92
N GLU A 466 36.79 -25.16 60.42
CA GLU A 466 36.16 -25.42 61.74
C GLU A 466 35.64 -24.27 62.65
N GLY A 467 34.41 -24.45 63.15
CA GLY A 467 33.87 -23.78 64.36
C GLY A 467 32.45 -24.29 64.71
N GLU A 468 32.32 -25.10 65.77
CA GLU A 468 31.03 -25.65 66.26
C GLU A 468 30.50 -24.93 67.52
N ASP A 469 29.19 -25.08 67.76
CA ASP A 469 28.39 -24.73 68.95
C ASP A 469 28.13 -23.23 69.29
N GLY A 470 26.96 -22.86 69.87
CA GLY A 470 25.76 -23.68 70.07
C GLY A 470 24.54 -23.02 70.74
N THR A 471 23.40 -23.70 70.60
CA THR A 471 22.14 -23.64 71.39
C THR A 471 21.23 -22.39 71.37
N GLU A 472 19.94 -22.65 71.12
CA GLU A 472 18.78 -21.78 71.34
C GLU A 472 18.28 -21.84 72.81
N GLY A 473 17.31 -21.00 73.18
CA GLY A 473 16.61 -21.10 74.46
C GLY A 473 15.32 -20.27 74.55
N GLU A 474 14.16 -20.92 74.53
CA GLU A 474 12.84 -20.36 74.87
C GLU A 474 12.41 -20.76 76.29
N GLY A 475 11.40 -20.09 76.87
CA GLY A 475 10.51 -20.69 77.87
C GLY A 475 10.49 -20.14 79.31
N ASP A 476 9.58 -19.19 79.53
CA ASP A 476 8.51 -19.23 80.55
C ASP A 476 8.72 -19.15 82.10
N THR A 477 7.90 -18.25 82.68
CA THR A 477 7.09 -18.33 83.94
C THR A 477 7.57 -17.84 85.33
N GLU A 478 6.75 -16.89 85.85
CA GLU A 478 6.20 -16.72 87.23
C GLU A 478 7.05 -16.27 88.45
N GLY A 479 6.51 -15.28 89.22
CA GLY A 479 6.73 -15.13 90.68
C GLY A 479 6.94 -13.71 91.28
N GLU A 480 5.85 -13.09 91.79
CA GLU A 480 5.65 -12.37 93.10
C GLU A 480 6.87 -11.82 93.92
N GLU A 481 6.83 -10.70 94.68
CA GLU A 481 5.90 -9.55 94.88
C GLU A 481 6.64 -8.44 95.71
N ASP A 482 5.94 -7.36 96.14
CA ASP A 482 6.34 -6.25 97.05
C ASP A 482 7.50 -5.28 96.66
N GLY A 483 7.42 -3.95 96.89
CA GLY A 483 6.32 -3.11 97.41
C GLY A 483 6.74 -1.64 97.76
N ALA A 484 5.76 -0.79 98.12
CA ALA A 484 5.86 0.59 98.65
C ALA A 484 6.33 1.74 97.71
N GLU A 485 5.91 3.02 97.81
CA GLU A 485 4.69 3.71 98.31
C GLU A 485 4.76 5.22 97.90
N GLY A 486 3.64 5.95 97.75
CA GLY A 486 3.69 7.44 97.62
C GLY A 486 2.44 8.18 97.09
N GLU A 487 1.96 9.17 97.87
CA GLU A 487 0.89 10.17 97.58
C GLU A 487 1.37 11.55 98.11
N ASP A 488 0.84 12.75 97.76
CA ASP A 488 -0.24 13.22 96.86
C ASP A 488 0.25 14.48 96.07
N GLY A 489 -0.51 15.36 95.37
CA GLY A 489 -1.97 15.49 95.09
C GLY A 489 -2.36 16.95 94.72
N THR A 490 -3.67 17.22 94.63
CA THR A 490 -4.35 18.56 94.59
C THR A 490 -4.32 19.43 93.30
N GLU A 491 -5.24 20.42 93.28
CA GLU A 491 -5.71 21.23 92.13
C GLU A 491 -5.21 22.70 92.19
N GLY A 492 -5.43 23.48 91.12
CA GLY A 492 -5.23 24.95 91.10
C GLY A 492 -5.78 25.62 89.84
N GLU A 493 -6.34 26.83 89.98
CA GLU A 493 -7.06 27.57 88.92
C GLU A 493 -6.33 28.87 88.45
N ASP A 494 -6.82 29.40 87.32
CA ASP A 494 -7.01 30.80 86.87
C ASP A 494 -5.95 31.94 86.89
N GLY A 495 -6.03 32.78 85.83
CA GLY A 495 -5.57 34.19 85.76
C GLY A 495 -4.24 34.50 85.03
N THR A 496 -4.01 35.65 84.36
CA THR A 496 -4.76 36.48 83.36
C THR A 496 -3.84 37.63 82.84
N GLU A 497 -4.29 38.44 81.86
CA GLU A 497 -3.69 39.72 81.35
C GLU A 497 -2.43 39.59 80.45
N GLY A 498 -2.23 40.37 79.36
CA GLY A 498 -3.11 41.32 78.65
C GLY A 498 -2.39 42.07 77.49
N GLU A 499 -3.17 42.57 76.50
CA GLU A 499 -3.14 43.87 75.75
C GLU A 499 -1.78 44.53 75.32
N ASP A 500 -1.62 45.26 74.20
CA ASP A 500 -2.51 45.68 73.08
C ASP A 500 -1.71 46.31 71.89
N ASP A 501 -2.36 46.54 70.72
CA ASP A 501 -2.23 47.78 69.87
C ASP A 501 -3.20 47.74 68.63
N THR A 502 -3.74 48.89 68.19
CA THR A 502 -4.90 49.06 67.24
C THR A 502 -4.52 49.78 65.90
N GLU A 503 -5.36 50.08 64.87
CA GLU A 503 -6.82 50.15 64.53
C GLU A 503 -7.02 49.58 63.08
N GLY A 504 -8.18 49.36 62.41
CA GLY A 504 -9.66 49.51 62.58
C GLY A 504 -10.38 48.45 61.68
N GLU A 505 -11.70 48.29 61.48
CA GLU A 505 -12.85 49.17 61.13
C GLU A 505 -12.87 49.71 59.65
N ASP A 506 -13.96 49.67 58.85
CA ASP A 506 -15.36 49.14 59.02
C ASP A 506 -16.17 48.98 57.68
N GLY A 507 -17.33 48.29 57.71
CA GLY A 507 -18.40 48.23 56.66
C GLY A 507 -18.48 46.95 55.78
N THR A 508 -19.41 45.98 55.95
CA THR A 508 -20.89 45.92 55.66
C THR A 508 -21.25 46.06 54.17
N GLU A 509 -22.21 45.34 53.55
CA GLU A 509 -23.17 44.24 53.85
C GLU A 509 -23.58 43.60 52.48
N GLY A 510 -24.10 42.38 52.30
CA GLY A 510 -24.48 41.29 53.20
C GLY A 510 -24.97 40.03 52.41
N GLU A 511 -25.43 38.99 53.11
CA GLU A 511 -26.01 37.71 52.61
C GLU A 511 -27.54 37.89 52.33
N ASP A 512 -28.37 36.99 51.74
CA ASP A 512 -28.29 35.65 51.13
C ASP A 512 -29.24 35.58 49.89
N GLY A 513 -29.66 34.47 49.22
CA GLY A 513 -29.39 33.03 49.33
C GLY A 513 -30.50 32.15 48.68
N THR A 514 -30.32 30.81 48.71
CA THR A 514 -31.28 29.71 48.38
C THR A 514 -31.71 29.40 46.93
N GLU A 515 -32.12 28.13 46.71
CA GLU A 515 -32.52 27.49 45.44
C GLU A 515 -34.05 27.19 45.39
N GLY A 516 -34.64 26.91 44.21
CA GLY A 516 -36.03 26.45 44.12
C GLY A 516 -36.62 26.21 42.71
N GLU A 517 -37.15 25.01 42.49
CA GLU A 517 -37.74 24.40 41.29
C GLU A 517 -38.95 25.11 40.62
N GLY A 518 -39.27 24.75 39.36
CA GLY A 518 -40.60 24.98 38.75
C GLY A 518 -40.71 24.79 37.22
N ASP A 519 -41.61 23.91 36.75
CA ASP A 519 -41.88 23.60 35.32
C ASP A 519 -42.79 24.62 34.59
N THR A 520 -42.78 24.65 33.24
CA THR A 520 -43.99 24.47 32.36
C THR A 520 -43.70 24.51 30.85
N GLU A 521 -44.65 24.02 30.04
CA GLU A 521 -44.61 23.84 28.56
C GLU A 521 -45.19 25.06 27.78
N GLY A 522 -45.03 25.14 26.44
CA GLY A 522 -45.77 26.14 25.63
C GLY A 522 -45.41 26.34 24.13
N GLU A 523 -45.88 25.43 23.26
CA GLU A 523 -46.24 25.53 21.82
C GLU A 523 -45.76 26.69 20.89
N ASP A 524 -45.15 26.30 19.74
CA ASP A 524 -45.47 26.57 18.31
C ASP A 524 -46.14 27.92 17.87
N ASN A 525 -46.02 28.47 16.63
CA ASN A 525 -46.21 27.83 15.31
C ASN A 525 -46.11 28.87 14.13
N THR A 526 -45.97 28.39 12.88
CA THR A 526 -46.18 29.10 11.57
C THR A 526 -45.33 30.35 11.24
N GLY A 527 -45.08 30.74 9.97
CA GLY A 527 -45.40 30.13 8.66
C GLY A 527 -45.97 31.15 7.64
N GLY A 528 -45.38 31.27 6.44
CA GLY A 528 -45.89 32.16 5.37
C GLY A 528 -45.02 32.20 4.10
N GLU A 529 -45.67 32.22 2.94
CA GLU A 529 -45.06 32.12 1.58
C GLU A 529 -45.21 33.43 0.78
N ASN A 530 -44.52 33.49 -0.39
CA ASN A 530 -44.94 34.05 -1.70
C ASN A 530 -44.03 35.13 -2.34
N ASP A 531 -43.49 34.76 -3.50
CA ASP A 531 -43.32 35.45 -4.79
C ASP A 531 -43.48 36.98 -4.92
N ALA A 532 -42.54 37.61 -5.65
CA ALA A 532 -42.84 38.56 -6.75
C ALA A 532 -41.61 38.82 -7.64
N GLU A 533 -41.82 38.94 -8.96
CA GLU A 533 -40.85 39.44 -9.95
C GLU A 533 -40.87 40.99 -10.03
N GLY A 534 -39.86 41.61 -10.65
CA GLY A 534 -39.84 43.05 -10.92
C GLY A 534 -38.78 43.45 -11.97
N GLU A 535 -39.20 44.20 -12.98
CA GLU A 535 -38.43 44.50 -14.20
C GLU A 535 -37.52 45.74 -14.11
N ASP A 536 -36.49 45.75 -14.96
CA ASP A 536 -35.79 46.84 -15.67
C ASP A 536 -36.11 48.31 -15.35
N ASN A 537 -35.08 49.17 -15.33
CA ASN A 537 -34.91 50.24 -16.35
C ASN A 537 -33.61 51.05 -16.24
N THR A 538 -33.13 51.55 -17.40
CA THR A 538 -32.20 52.70 -17.62
C THR A 538 -30.82 52.70 -16.94
N GLY A 539 -29.71 53.06 -17.58
CA GLY A 539 -29.48 53.57 -18.95
C GLY A 539 -29.11 55.06 -18.95
N ASP A 540 -27.84 55.35 -19.25
CA ASP A 540 -27.31 56.68 -19.59
C ASP A 540 -26.22 56.52 -20.68
N GLU A 541 -26.24 57.40 -21.66
CA GLU A 541 -25.31 57.54 -22.79
C GLU A 541 -24.40 58.79 -22.50
N ASP A 542 -23.33 59.18 -23.20
CA ASP A 542 -22.72 58.74 -24.47
C ASP A 542 -21.28 59.33 -24.62
N GLU A 543 -20.56 58.95 -25.70
CA GLU A 543 -19.49 59.71 -26.41
C GLU A 543 -18.17 60.13 -25.67
N THR A 544 -16.99 60.29 -26.30
CA THR A 544 -16.59 60.29 -27.73
C THR A 544 -15.09 59.91 -27.98
N THR A 545 -14.86 58.91 -28.86
CA THR A 545 -13.91 58.85 -30.03
C THR A 545 -12.39 59.12 -29.97
N GLY A 546 -11.64 58.33 -30.76
CA GLY A 546 -10.23 58.53 -31.21
C GLY A 546 -9.34 57.34 -30.85
N GLU A 547 -8.95 56.38 -31.71
CA GLU A 547 -8.46 56.41 -33.12
C GLU A 547 -7.13 57.21 -33.27
N ASP A 548 -6.06 56.70 -33.93
CA ASP A 548 -5.96 55.55 -34.85
C ASP A 548 -4.55 54.88 -34.86
N GLU A 549 -4.38 53.80 -35.64
CA GLU A 549 -3.18 52.93 -35.75
C GLU A 549 -1.94 53.53 -36.45
N THR A 550 -0.76 52.88 -36.34
CA THR A 550 0.23 52.80 -37.45
C THR A 550 1.30 51.72 -37.23
N ASP A 551 1.59 50.92 -38.28
CA ASP A 551 2.73 49.99 -38.35
C ASP A 551 4.09 50.69 -38.58
N ASN A 552 5.20 49.97 -38.38
CA ASN A 552 6.25 49.87 -39.42
C ASN A 552 7.26 48.72 -39.20
N GLU A 553 7.93 48.39 -40.29
CA GLU A 553 8.79 47.21 -40.54
C GLU A 553 10.28 47.40 -40.13
N ASP A 554 11.08 46.34 -40.31
CA ASP A 554 12.56 46.23 -40.43
C ASP A 554 13.44 46.61 -39.20
N ASP A 555 14.44 45.81 -38.80
CA ASP A 555 15.69 45.52 -39.54
C ASP A 555 16.25 44.07 -39.31
N GLU A 556 17.19 43.63 -40.16
CA GLU A 556 17.95 42.37 -40.07
C GLU A 556 19.30 42.52 -39.30
N ASP A 557 20.18 41.52 -39.37
CA ASP A 557 21.65 41.56 -39.11
C ASP A 557 22.15 41.84 -37.65
N ASN A 558 23.06 41.09 -37.02
CA ASN A 558 24.01 40.06 -37.47
C ASN A 558 24.82 39.49 -36.26
N GLU A 559 25.35 38.28 -36.44
CA GLU A 559 26.50 37.57 -35.81
C GLU A 559 27.33 38.16 -34.62
N ASN A 560 27.69 37.21 -33.73
CA ASN A 560 29.04 36.88 -33.22
C ASN A 560 29.61 37.39 -31.86
N ASP A 561 30.00 36.35 -31.10
CA ASP A 561 31.28 36.13 -30.40
C ASP A 561 31.63 36.82 -29.06
N ASN A 562 32.01 35.93 -28.13
CA ASN A 562 33.00 36.09 -27.06
C ASN A 562 32.66 37.01 -25.85
N ASP A 563 33.17 36.75 -24.63
CA ASP A 563 34.11 35.70 -24.21
C ASP A 563 33.90 35.22 -22.75
N SER A 564 34.53 34.08 -22.45
CA SER A 564 34.95 33.55 -21.15
C SER A 564 34.53 34.26 -19.84
N GLN A 565 33.95 33.51 -18.90
CA GLN A 565 34.62 32.95 -17.71
C GLN A 565 33.64 31.93 -17.08
N ASP A 566 33.94 30.63 -16.88
CA ASP A 566 35.16 29.96 -16.36
C ASP A 566 35.36 30.15 -14.86
N ASP A 567 34.82 29.20 -14.09
CA ASP A 567 35.39 28.58 -12.88
C ASP A 567 34.79 27.15 -12.80
N THR A 568 35.57 26.16 -12.34
CA THR A 568 35.24 24.71 -12.29
C THR A 568 35.13 24.22 -10.84
N GLU A 569 35.14 22.88 -10.64
CA GLU A 569 35.00 22.13 -9.37
C GLU A 569 33.53 21.97 -8.89
N ASP A 570 33.02 20.78 -8.52
CA ASP A 570 33.43 19.39 -8.78
C ASP A 570 32.19 18.49 -8.57
N ASP A 571 31.87 17.58 -9.50
CA ASP A 571 30.79 16.57 -9.38
C ASP A 571 31.38 15.17 -9.62
N GLU A 572 31.90 14.52 -8.57
CA GLU A 572 32.22 13.08 -8.56
C GLU A 572 31.17 12.34 -7.71
N GLU A 573 30.32 11.51 -8.36
CA GLU A 573 29.71 10.25 -7.84
C GLU A 573 28.56 9.78 -8.78
N ASP A 574 28.83 8.85 -9.71
CA ASP A 574 27.84 7.94 -10.37
C ASP A 574 28.50 7.00 -11.45
N GLU A 575 29.60 6.29 -11.13
CA GLU A 575 30.26 5.32 -12.06
C GLU A 575 30.55 3.93 -11.45
N GLU A 576 29.64 3.32 -10.66
CA GLU A 576 29.79 1.89 -10.22
C GLU A 576 28.80 0.89 -10.86
N ASP A 577 27.62 1.31 -11.33
CA ASP A 577 26.53 0.39 -11.74
C ASP A 577 26.69 -0.28 -13.14
N ASN A 578 27.78 0.00 -13.86
CA ASN A 578 27.94 -0.37 -15.28
C ASN A 578 28.95 -1.51 -15.53
N ASP A 579 29.92 -1.72 -14.64
CA ASP A 579 30.99 -2.71 -14.84
C ASP A 579 30.46 -4.16 -14.83
N ASP A 580 29.45 -4.44 -14.00
CA ASP A 580 28.77 -5.75 -13.94
C ASP A 580 28.16 -6.13 -15.30
N ILE A 581 27.65 -5.15 -16.06
CA ILE A 581 27.08 -5.34 -17.41
C ILE A 581 28.21 -5.59 -18.44
N VAL A 582 29.33 -4.87 -18.33
CA VAL A 582 30.49 -5.01 -19.22
C VAL A 582 31.17 -6.36 -19.02
N GLU A 583 31.38 -6.82 -17.78
CA GLU A 583 32.00 -8.11 -17.48
C GLU A 583 31.10 -9.28 -17.92
N ASN A 584 29.79 -9.23 -17.63
CA ASN A 584 28.84 -10.23 -18.14
C ASN A 584 28.84 -10.31 -19.68
N LEU A 585 28.93 -9.18 -20.38
CA LEU A 585 29.01 -9.16 -21.84
C LEU A 585 30.36 -9.70 -22.37
N ALA A 586 31.46 -9.50 -21.65
CA ALA A 586 32.76 -10.08 -21.97
C ALA A 586 32.76 -11.61 -21.79
N ALA A 587 32.26 -12.10 -20.64
CA ALA A 587 32.10 -13.53 -20.36
C ALA A 587 31.22 -14.22 -21.41
N PHE A 588 30.11 -13.60 -21.82
CA PHE A 588 29.22 -14.13 -22.86
C PHE A 588 29.91 -14.22 -24.24
N LYS A 589 30.68 -13.21 -24.64
CA LYS A 589 31.49 -13.24 -25.87
C LYS A 589 32.53 -14.35 -25.82
N GLU A 590 33.17 -14.57 -24.68
CA GLU A 590 34.14 -15.65 -24.51
C GLU A 590 33.47 -17.04 -24.58
N LEU A 591 32.26 -17.19 -24.02
CA LEU A 591 31.47 -18.42 -24.08
C LEU A 591 31.07 -18.80 -25.53
N LEU A 592 30.63 -17.82 -26.32
CA LEU A 592 30.33 -17.99 -27.74
C LEU A 592 31.58 -18.30 -28.60
N GLY A 593 32.77 -17.88 -28.14
CA GLY A 593 34.04 -18.27 -28.74
C GLY A 593 34.47 -19.72 -28.42
N LYS A 594 33.90 -20.33 -27.37
CA LYS A 594 34.29 -21.65 -26.86
C LYS A 594 33.38 -22.81 -27.31
N TYR A 595 32.09 -22.56 -27.56
CA TYR A 595 31.10 -23.63 -27.82
C TYR A 595 30.25 -23.39 -29.05
N THR A 596 29.97 -24.44 -29.82
CA THR A 596 28.99 -24.37 -30.92
C THR A 596 27.56 -24.37 -30.40
N LEU A 597 26.64 -23.82 -31.21
CA LEU A 597 25.20 -23.84 -30.91
C LEU A 597 24.65 -25.27 -30.67
N GLY A 598 25.26 -26.29 -31.28
CA GLY A 598 24.89 -27.69 -31.06
C GLY A 598 25.28 -28.21 -29.67
N GLU A 599 26.42 -27.79 -29.15
CA GLU A 599 26.90 -28.15 -27.80
C GLU A 599 26.08 -27.43 -26.73
N ILE A 600 25.79 -26.13 -26.92
CA ILE A 600 24.92 -25.35 -26.02
C ILE A 600 23.52 -25.99 -25.93
N VAL A 601 22.93 -26.39 -27.06
CA VAL A 601 21.63 -27.10 -27.10
C VAL A 601 21.73 -28.51 -26.49
N GLY A 602 22.88 -29.17 -26.59
CA GLY A 602 23.15 -30.46 -25.94
C GLY A 602 23.16 -30.34 -24.41
N THR A 603 23.94 -29.41 -23.87
CA THR A 603 24.04 -29.14 -22.41
C THR A 603 22.68 -28.73 -21.83
N LEU A 604 21.97 -27.81 -22.48
CA LEU A 604 20.59 -27.46 -22.10
C LEU A 604 19.65 -28.68 -22.17
N GLY A 605 19.87 -29.60 -23.12
CA GLY A 605 19.12 -30.85 -23.28
C GLY A 605 19.28 -31.83 -22.11
N GLU A 606 20.45 -31.88 -21.49
CA GLU A 606 20.70 -32.66 -20.28
C GLU A 606 20.19 -31.95 -19.02
N ILE A 607 20.31 -30.62 -18.94
CA ILE A 607 19.72 -29.83 -17.84
C ILE A 607 18.18 -30.01 -17.77
N VAL A 608 17.44 -30.10 -18.89
CA VAL A 608 15.99 -30.45 -18.83
C VAL A 608 15.73 -31.85 -18.28
N LYS A 609 16.69 -32.76 -18.41
CA LYS A 609 16.56 -34.19 -18.12
C LYS A 609 16.84 -34.46 -16.65
N GLU A 610 17.81 -33.76 -16.06
CA GLU A 610 18.04 -33.73 -14.61
C GLU A 610 16.89 -33.03 -13.87
N LEU A 611 16.49 -31.81 -14.25
CA LEU A 611 15.37 -31.10 -13.62
C LEU A 611 14.05 -31.91 -13.61
N LYS A 612 13.76 -32.67 -14.67
CA LYS A 612 12.59 -33.57 -14.72
C LYS A 612 12.71 -34.81 -13.85
N LEU A 613 13.93 -35.23 -13.53
CA LEU A 613 14.18 -36.34 -12.62
C LEU A 613 13.96 -35.85 -11.18
N THR A 614 14.63 -34.77 -10.78
CA THR A 614 14.47 -34.14 -9.47
C THR A 614 13.02 -33.79 -9.17
N VAL A 615 12.31 -33.09 -10.08
CA VAL A 615 10.89 -32.74 -9.89
C VAL A 615 9.99 -33.97 -9.76
N ARG A 616 10.33 -35.10 -10.40
CA ARG A 616 9.59 -36.36 -10.19
C ARG A 616 9.89 -36.93 -8.82
N GLU A 617 11.16 -37.01 -8.43
CA GLU A 617 11.60 -37.59 -7.16
C GLU A 617 11.03 -36.80 -5.97
N THR A 618 10.98 -35.46 -6.05
CA THR A 618 10.28 -34.62 -5.08
C THR A 618 8.77 -34.86 -5.04
N LEU A 619 8.11 -34.99 -6.20
CA LEU A 619 6.66 -35.28 -6.26
C LEU A 619 6.31 -36.70 -5.76
N GLU A 620 7.17 -37.69 -6.00
CA GLU A 620 7.00 -39.06 -5.52
C GLU A 620 7.22 -39.13 -4.00
N ALA A 621 8.20 -38.41 -3.45
CA ALA A 621 8.39 -38.28 -2.00
C ALA A 621 7.21 -37.57 -1.30
N LEU A 622 6.72 -36.45 -1.85
CA LEU A 622 5.52 -35.77 -1.35
C LEU A 622 4.29 -36.70 -1.39
N LEU A 623 4.13 -37.50 -2.45
CA LEU A 623 3.04 -38.47 -2.55
C LEU A 623 3.10 -39.57 -1.47
N GLU A 624 4.29 -40.04 -1.06
CA GLU A 624 4.42 -40.93 0.10
C GLU A 624 4.07 -40.20 1.42
N GLU A 625 4.52 -38.96 1.61
CA GLU A 625 4.25 -38.18 2.84
C GLU A 625 2.74 -37.87 3.04
N TYR A 626 2.06 -37.44 1.98
CA TYR A 626 0.61 -37.20 2.02
C TYR A 626 -0.22 -38.49 2.14
N THR A 627 0.21 -39.60 1.52
CA THR A 627 -0.51 -40.89 1.67
C THR A 627 -0.30 -41.57 3.02
N VAL A 628 0.77 -41.23 3.76
CA VAL A 628 0.97 -41.66 5.16
C VAL A 628 0.15 -40.82 6.15
N THR A 629 -0.07 -39.53 5.86
CA THR A 629 -0.87 -38.63 6.72
C THR A 629 -2.38 -38.72 6.49
N GLY A 630 -2.82 -39.19 5.32
CA GLY A 630 -4.23 -39.54 5.04
C GLY A 630 -5.13 -38.37 4.67
N ILE A 631 -4.55 -37.33 4.05
CA ILE A 631 -5.22 -36.14 3.50
C ILE A 631 -5.58 -36.36 2.02
#